data_AF-A0A1Y3KVA6-F1
#
_entry.id   AF-A0A1Y3KVA6-F1
#
_cell.length_a   1.000
_cell.length_b   1.000
_cell.length_c   1.000
_cell.angle_alpha   90.00
_cell.angle_beta   90.00
_cell.angle_gamma   90.00
#
_symmetry.space_group_name_H-M   'P 1'
#
loop_
_entity.id
_entity.type
_entity.pdbx_description
1 polymer ?
#
loop_
_entity_poly.entity_id
_entity_poly.type
_entity_poly.pdbx_seq_one_letter_code
_entity_poly.pdbx_strand_id
1 'polypeptide(L)'
;MRTLLFLHLLGAAIWVGGHLVLALGILPGALRRRDPQAIRAFEQVYERIGIPALLLQVVSGLWLASLWLPFDHWFGATSVARALQLKLLLLAATAALGVHARLRLIPNLDAESLPKLGWHIAAITLVGLGFVAVGQSFRFGGAF
;
A
#
# COMPACT_ATOMS: atom_id res chain seq x y z
N MET A 1 22.60 -1.10 -2.34
CA MET A 1 21.42 -0.94 -3.21
C MET A 1 20.61 -2.24 -3.38
N ARG A 2 21.23 -3.37 -3.76
CA ARG A 2 20.51 -4.65 -4.01
C ARG A 2 19.67 -5.13 -2.82
N THR A 3 20.26 -5.29 -1.64
CA THR A 3 19.53 -5.71 -0.42
C THR A 3 18.41 -4.74 -0.05
N LEU A 4 18.65 -3.44 -0.19
CA LEU A 4 17.65 -2.41 0.09
C LEU A 4 16.46 -2.51 -0.88
N LEU A 5 16.72 -2.74 -2.17
CA LEU A 5 15.68 -2.98 -3.17
C LEU A 5 14.90 -4.26 -2.88
N PHE A 6 15.59 -5.35 -2.49
CA PHE A 6 14.94 -6.59 -2.08
C PHE A 6 13.98 -6.37 -0.91
N LEU A 7 14.43 -5.67 0.14
CA LEU A 7 13.59 -5.34 1.30
C LEU A 7 12.40 -4.45 0.91
N HIS A 8 12.61 -3.48 0.02
CA HIS A 8 11.55 -2.63 -0.51
C HIS A 8 10.48 -3.43 -1.26
N LEU A 9 10.91 -4.33 -2.15
CA LEU A 9 10.03 -5.18 -2.94
C LEU A 9 9.31 -6.22 -2.07
N LEU A 10 9.95 -6.76 -1.04
CA LEU A 10 9.32 -7.66 -0.08
C LEU A 10 8.19 -6.94 0.67
N GLY A 11 8.45 -5.74 1.18
CA GLY A 11 7.41 -4.92 1.81
C GLY A 11 6.24 -4.62 0.85
N ALA A 12 6.56 -4.23 -0.39
CA ALA A 12 5.57 -3.97 -1.43
C ALA A 12 4.73 -5.20 -1.80
N ALA A 13 5.36 -6.38 -1.92
CA ALA A 13 4.66 -7.61 -2.24
C ALA A 13 3.69 -8.02 -1.13
N ILE A 14 4.11 -7.92 0.13
CA ILE A 14 3.25 -8.20 1.29
C ILE A 14 2.07 -7.21 1.31
N TRP A 15 2.34 -5.91 1.14
CA TRP A 15 1.31 -4.88 1.22
C TRP A 15 0.26 -5.01 0.11
N VAL A 16 0.70 -5.04 -1.15
CA VAL A 16 -0.20 -5.12 -2.31
C VAL A 16 -0.90 -6.49 -2.35
N GLY A 17 -0.17 -7.56 -2.06
CA GLY A 17 -0.71 -8.92 -2.03
C GLY A 17 -1.80 -9.09 -0.97
N GLY A 18 -1.57 -8.61 0.25
CA GLY A 18 -2.55 -8.65 1.32
C GLY A 18 -3.84 -7.90 0.98
N HIS A 19 -3.72 -6.71 0.40
CA HIS A 19 -4.88 -5.94 -0.04
C HIS A 19 -5.63 -6.59 -1.21
N LEU A 20 -4.92 -7.23 -2.16
CA LEU A 20 -5.56 -8.01 -3.22
C LEU A 20 -6.32 -9.23 -2.67
N VAL A 21 -5.74 -9.97 -1.72
CA VAL A 21 -6.41 -11.08 -1.04
C VAL A 21 -7.67 -10.60 -0.32
N LEU A 22 -7.57 -9.49 0.41
CA LEU A 22 -8.72 -8.89 1.10
C LEU A 22 -9.80 -8.45 0.12
N ALA A 23 -9.44 -7.69 -0.92
CA ALA A 23 -10.39 -7.09 -1.86
C ALA A 23 -11.06 -8.11 -2.79
N LEU A 24 -10.32 -9.12 -3.26
CA LEU A 24 -10.80 -10.07 -4.25
C LEU A 24 -11.28 -11.39 -3.63
N GLY A 25 -10.61 -11.86 -2.57
CA GLY A 25 -10.92 -13.14 -1.94
C GLY A 25 -11.96 -13.06 -0.83
N ILE A 26 -11.86 -12.04 0.02
CA ILE A 26 -12.63 -11.99 1.28
C ILE A 26 -13.82 -11.03 1.18
N LEU A 27 -13.58 -9.81 0.72
CA LEU A 27 -14.57 -8.73 0.68
C LEU A 27 -15.87 -9.11 -0.07
N PRO A 28 -15.85 -9.77 -1.25
CA PRO A 28 -17.09 -10.11 -1.96
C PRO A 28 -17.97 -11.06 -1.15
N GLY A 29 -17.37 -12.03 -0.45
CA GLY A 29 -18.07 -12.95 0.45
C GLY A 29 -18.64 -12.24 1.67
N ALA A 30 -17.82 -11.39 2.32
CA ALA A 30 -18.22 -10.59 3.47
C ALA A 30 -19.41 -9.68 3.14
N LEU A 31 -19.40 -9.01 1.98
CA LEU A 31 -20.50 -8.14 1.55
C LEU A 31 -21.79 -8.92 1.28
N ARG A 32 -21.72 -10.06 0.57
CA ARG A 32 -22.90 -10.90 0.28
C ARG A 32 -23.56 -11.43 1.55
N ARG A 33 -22.74 -11.82 2.53
CA ARG A 33 -23.19 -12.38 3.81
C ARG A 33 -23.45 -11.33 4.88
N ARG A 34 -23.14 -10.06 4.60
CA ARG A 34 -23.13 -8.96 5.58
C ARG A 34 -22.35 -9.31 6.84
N ASP A 35 -21.22 -9.99 6.66
CA ASP A 35 -20.41 -10.54 7.74
C ASP A 35 -19.11 -9.73 7.91
N PRO A 36 -19.09 -8.75 8.84
CA PRO A 36 -17.89 -7.99 9.14
C PRO A 36 -16.82 -8.83 9.87
N GLN A 37 -17.16 -9.99 10.44
CA GLN A 37 -16.17 -10.82 11.16
C GLN A 37 -15.11 -11.39 10.22
N ALA A 38 -15.48 -11.73 8.97
CA ALA A 38 -14.53 -12.17 7.96
C ALA A 38 -13.41 -11.13 7.71
N ILE A 39 -13.75 -9.83 7.70
CA ILE A 39 -12.77 -8.75 7.56
C ILE A 39 -11.92 -8.62 8.82
N ARG A 40 -12.54 -8.62 10.01
CA ARG A 40 -11.82 -8.52 11.29
C ARG A 40 -10.84 -9.68 11.50
N ALA A 41 -11.22 -10.90 11.13
CA ALA A 41 -10.38 -12.09 11.23
C ALA A 41 -9.13 -11.97 10.34
N PHE A 42 -9.31 -11.48 9.12
CA PHE A 42 -8.16 -11.19 8.24
C PHE A 42 -7.26 -10.10 8.83
N GLU A 43 -7.83 -8.97 9.27
CA GLU A 43 -7.06 -7.84 9.80
C GLU A 43 -6.23 -8.25 11.03
N GLN A 44 -6.79 -9.04 11.95
CA GLN A 44 -6.07 -9.49 13.16
C GLN A 44 -4.76 -10.23 12.86
N VAL A 45 -4.74 -11.02 11.79
CA VAL A 45 -3.55 -11.76 11.34
C VAL A 45 -2.67 -10.88 10.48
N TYR A 46 -3.28 -10.24 9.48
CA TYR A 46 -2.56 -9.48 8.47
C TYR A 46 -1.85 -8.26 9.05
N GLU A 47 -2.49 -7.51 9.96
CA GLU A 47 -1.94 -6.25 10.48
C GLU A 47 -0.55 -6.43 11.11
N ARG A 48 -0.34 -7.56 11.80
CA ARG A 48 0.94 -7.92 12.46
C ARG A 48 2.09 -8.08 11.47
N ILE A 49 1.79 -8.32 10.20
CA ILE A 49 2.77 -8.51 9.11
C ILE A 49 2.75 -7.29 8.18
N GLY A 50 1.55 -6.81 7.83
CA GLY A 50 1.29 -5.73 6.88
C GLY A 50 1.80 -4.37 7.37
N ILE A 51 1.61 -4.01 8.64
CA ILE A 51 2.13 -2.72 9.16
C ILE A 51 3.67 -2.71 9.15
N PRO A 52 4.37 -3.73 9.69
CA PRO A 52 5.83 -3.80 9.58
C PRO A 52 6.31 -3.78 8.12
N ALA A 53 5.63 -4.48 7.21
CA ALA A 53 5.96 -4.49 5.79
C ALA A 53 5.79 -3.11 5.14
N LEU A 54 4.72 -2.38 5.47
CA LEU A 54 4.51 -1.01 5.02
C LEU A 54 5.63 -0.10 5.51
N LEU A 55 5.98 -0.16 6.80
CA LEU A 55 7.07 0.64 7.37
C LEU A 55 8.40 0.33 6.68
N LEU A 56 8.72 -0.95 6.50
CA LEU A 56 9.90 -1.39 5.79
C LEU A 56 9.94 -0.82 4.37
N GLN A 57 8.82 -0.91 3.64
CA GLN A 57 8.69 -0.38 2.29
C GLN A 57 8.87 1.14 2.23
N VAL A 58 8.29 1.88 3.18
CA VAL A 58 8.40 3.35 3.24
C VAL A 58 9.83 3.78 3.50
N VAL A 59 10.46 3.24 4.54
CA VAL A 59 11.84 3.58 4.91
C VAL A 59 12.80 3.23 3.78
N SER A 60 12.70 2.01 3.25
CA SER A 60 13.55 1.57 2.14
C SER A 60 13.30 2.37 0.85
N GLY A 61 12.05 2.76 0.58
CA GLY A 61 11.69 3.55 -0.60
C GLY A 61 12.24 4.97 -0.56
N LEU A 62 12.15 5.64 0.59
CA LEU A 62 12.74 6.98 0.78
C LEU A 62 14.27 6.94 0.69
N TRP A 63 14.90 5.88 1.21
CA TRP A 63 16.34 5.69 1.07
C TRP A 63 16.73 5.41 -0.39
N LEU A 64 16.00 4.56 -1.12
CA LEU A 64 16.24 4.38 -2.56
C LEU A 64 16.11 5.69 -3.34
N ALA A 65 15.12 6.52 -2.99
CA ALA A 65 14.93 7.82 -3.63
C ALA A 65 16.12 8.77 -3.39
N SER A 66 16.67 8.82 -2.17
CA SER A 66 17.83 9.68 -1.87
C SER A 66 19.12 9.22 -2.56
N LEU A 67 19.22 7.92 -2.87
CA LEU A 67 20.33 7.38 -3.65
C LEU A 67 20.18 7.63 -5.16
N TRP A 68 18.96 7.83 -5.65
CA TRP A 68 18.66 8.03 -7.08
C TRP A 68 18.66 9.51 -7.48
N LEU A 69 18.17 10.37 -6.60
CA LEU A 69 18.01 11.79 -6.89
C LEU A 69 18.28 12.60 -5.61
N PRO A 70 19.13 13.64 -5.67
CA PRO A 70 19.33 14.56 -4.56
C PRO A 70 18.01 15.23 -4.15
N PHE A 71 17.84 15.54 -2.86
CA PHE A 71 16.56 15.97 -2.29
C PHE A 71 16.00 17.25 -2.92
N ASP A 72 16.86 18.20 -3.25
CA ASP A 72 16.53 19.46 -3.93
C ASP A 72 15.95 19.25 -5.34
N HIS A 73 16.21 18.08 -5.96
CA HIS A 73 15.67 17.72 -7.26
C HIS A 73 14.38 16.89 -7.21
N TRP A 74 13.90 16.46 -6.04
CA TRP A 74 12.71 15.61 -5.93
C TRP A 74 11.45 16.23 -6.55
N PHE A 75 11.33 17.56 -6.46
CA PHE A 75 10.21 18.32 -7.03
C PHE A 75 10.53 18.95 -8.41
N GLY A 76 11.56 18.45 -9.07
CA GLY A 76 11.94 18.88 -10.42
C GLY A 76 11.00 18.37 -11.53
N ALA A 77 11.29 18.77 -12.76
CA ALA A 77 10.48 18.46 -13.94
C ALA A 77 10.90 17.18 -14.70
N THR A 78 11.98 16.51 -14.28
CA THR A 78 12.48 15.30 -14.95
C THR A 78 11.48 14.13 -14.81
N SER A 79 11.53 13.17 -15.72
CA SER A 79 10.67 11.97 -15.65
C SER A 79 10.84 11.20 -14.35
N VAL A 80 12.08 11.06 -13.87
CA VAL A 80 12.42 10.41 -12.59
C VAL A 80 11.82 11.19 -11.41
N ALA A 81 11.94 12.51 -11.39
CA ALA A 81 11.33 13.35 -10.34
C ALA A 81 9.80 13.23 -10.33
N ARG A 82 9.15 13.25 -11.51
CA ARG A 82 7.68 13.05 -11.62
C ARG A 82 7.24 11.67 -11.11
N ALA A 83 8.00 10.62 -11.41
CA ALA A 83 7.71 9.27 -10.91
C ALA A 83 7.87 9.18 -9.38
N LEU A 84 8.87 9.85 -8.82
CA LEU A 84 9.05 9.96 -7.37
C LEU A 84 7.90 10.74 -6.70
N GLN A 85 7.53 11.90 -7.24
CA GLN A 85 6.40 12.70 -6.75
C GLN A 85 5.10 11.88 -6.74
N LEU A 86 4.85 11.11 -7.80
CA LEU A 86 3.68 10.25 -7.86
C LEU A 86 3.73 9.14 -6.80
N LYS A 87 4.89 8.53 -6.53
CA LYS A 87 5.05 7.59 -5.42
C LYS A 87 4.80 8.24 -4.05
N LEU A 88 5.26 9.47 -3.84
CA LEU A 88 5.00 10.22 -2.60
C LEU A 88 3.52 10.57 -2.44
N LEU A 89 2.84 10.93 -3.53
CA LEU A 89 1.40 11.16 -3.54
C LEU A 89 0.62 9.87 -3.20
N LEU A 90 1.00 8.75 -3.81
CA LEU A 90 0.42 7.43 -3.50
C LEU A 90 0.67 7.03 -2.04
N LEU A 91 1.84 7.38 -1.49
CA LEU A 91 2.16 7.15 -0.07
C LEU A 91 1.26 7.99 0.84
N ALA A 92 1.10 9.27 0.53
CA ALA A 92 0.20 10.16 1.26
C ALA A 92 -1.26 9.65 1.22
N ALA A 93 -1.72 9.20 0.04
CA ALA A 93 -3.05 8.60 -0.12
C ALA A 93 -3.20 7.31 0.70
N THR A 94 -2.18 6.45 0.72
CA THR A 94 -2.17 5.22 1.53
C THR A 94 -2.28 5.54 3.02
N ALA A 95 -1.48 6.50 3.50
CA ALA A 95 -1.52 6.94 4.89
C ALA A 95 -2.89 7.53 5.25
N ALA A 96 -3.44 8.42 4.42
CA ALA A 96 -4.74 9.03 4.65
C ALA A 96 -5.87 7.98 4.71
N LEU A 97 -5.92 7.06 3.74
CA LEU A 97 -6.90 5.97 3.72
C LEU A 97 -6.74 5.03 4.91
N GLY A 98 -5.50 4.65 5.24
CA GLY A 98 -5.20 3.76 6.35
C GLY A 98 -5.57 4.35 7.70
N VAL A 99 -5.20 5.62 7.96
CA VAL A 99 -5.57 6.33 9.19
C VAL A 99 -7.09 6.49 9.27
N HIS A 100 -7.76 6.88 8.20
CA HIS A 100 -9.21 7.03 8.20
C HIS A 100 -9.92 5.70 8.48
N ALA A 101 -9.51 4.62 7.82
CA ALA A 101 -10.07 3.29 8.05
C ALA A 101 -9.85 2.83 9.49
N ARG A 102 -8.63 2.96 10.02
CA ARG A 102 -8.27 2.50 11.35
C ARG A 102 -8.94 3.26 12.48
N LEU A 103 -9.07 4.58 12.34
CA LEU A 103 -9.60 5.42 13.41
C LEU A 103 -11.12 5.57 13.36
N ARG A 104 -11.74 5.43 12.18
CA ARG A 104 -13.19 5.71 12.03
C ARG A 104 -14.03 4.52 11.59
N LEU A 105 -13.53 3.69 10.67
CA LEU A 105 -14.33 2.62 10.06
C LEU A 105 -14.22 1.29 10.82
N ILE A 106 -13.00 0.82 11.08
CA ILE A 106 -12.74 -0.48 11.71
C ILE A 106 -13.29 -0.57 13.16
N PRO A 107 -13.15 0.46 14.02
CA PRO A 107 -13.66 0.39 15.39
C PRO A 107 -15.17 0.16 15.45
N ASN A 108 -15.92 0.83 14.56
CA ASN A 108 -17.38 0.79 14.51
C ASN A 108 -17.91 -0.12 13.39
N LEU A 109 -17.10 -1.05 12.89
CA LEU A 109 -17.48 -1.89 11.75
C LEU A 109 -18.61 -2.87 12.12
N ASP A 110 -19.69 -2.78 11.38
CA ASP A 110 -20.88 -3.63 11.46
C ASP A 110 -21.39 -3.97 10.04
N ALA A 111 -22.52 -4.66 9.96
CA ALA A 111 -23.12 -5.07 8.69
C ALA A 111 -23.52 -3.89 7.79
N GLU A 112 -23.90 -2.74 8.38
CA GLU A 112 -24.39 -1.57 7.65
C GLU A 112 -23.25 -0.70 7.10
N SER A 113 -22.18 -0.56 7.88
CA SER A 113 -20.98 0.20 7.52
C SER A 113 -20.00 -0.60 6.63
N LEU A 114 -20.17 -1.92 6.51
CA LEU A 114 -19.31 -2.80 5.71
C LEU A 114 -19.12 -2.33 4.24
N PRO A 115 -20.15 -1.88 3.50
CA PRO A 115 -19.95 -1.34 2.15
C PRO A 115 -19.06 -0.10 2.11
N LYS A 116 -19.10 0.77 3.14
CA LYS A 116 -18.23 1.96 3.23
C LYS A 116 -16.77 1.55 3.42
N LEU A 117 -16.52 0.52 4.23
CA LEU A 117 -15.19 -0.08 4.34
C LEU A 117 -14.76 -0.77 3.04
N GLY A 118 -15.69 -1.43 2.34
CA GLY A 118 -15.44 -2.04 1.03
C GLY A 118 -14.89 -1.05 0.00
N TRP A 119 -15.46 0.16 -0.07
CA TRP A 119 -14.92 1.24 -0.90
C TRP A 119 -13.50 1.66 -0.49
N HIS A 120 -13.20 1.70 0.81
CA HIS A 120 -11.85 1.99 1.30
C HIS A 120 -10.85 0.89 0.93
N ILE A 121 -11.25 -0.38 1.06
CA ILE A 121 -10.44 -1.54 0.66
C ILE A 121 -10.15 -1.48 -0.84
N ALA A 122 -11.16 -1.18 -1.67
CA ALA A 122 -10.96 -1.01 -3.10
C ALA A 122 -10.00 0.16 -3.40
N ALA A 123 -10.21 1.31 -2.76
CA ALA A 123 -9.37 2.49 -2.95
C ALA A 123 -7.90 2.24 -2.58
N ILE A 124 -7.63 1.65 -1.41
CA ILE A 124 -6.26 1.37 -0.96
C ILE A 124 -5.60 0.30 -1.83
N THR A 125 -6.37 -0.66 -2.34
CA THR A 125 -5.87 -1.67 -3.30
C THR A 125 -5.48 -1.02 -4.61
N LEU A 126 -6.30 -0.12 -5.15
CA LEU A 126 -5.97 0.64 -6.37
C LEU A 126 -4.74 1.52 -6.19
N VAL A 127 -4.58 2.18 -5.03
CA VAL A 127 -3.36 2.93 -4.70
C VAL A 127 -2.14 2.00 -4.65
N GLY A 128 -2.28 0.81 -4.05
CA GLY A 128 -1.25 -0.24 -4.04
C GLY A 128 -0.84 -0.68 -5.45
N LEU A 129 -1.81 -0.90 -6.34
CA LEU A 129 -1.54 -1.21 -7.75
C LEU A 129 -0.89 -0.02 -8.48
N GLY A 130 -1.26 1.22 -8.13
CA GLY A 130 -0.58 2.42 -8.60
C GLY A 130 0.91 2.42 -8.24
N PHE A 131 1.28 1.98 -7.03
CA PHE A 131 2.70 1.85 -6.67
C PHE A 131 3.46 0.87 -7.57
N VAL A 132 2.84 -0.26 -7.91
CA VAL A 132 3.41 -1.25 -8.83
C VAL A 132 3.57 -0.65 -10.23
N ALA A 133 2.51 0.00 -10.73
CA ALA A 133 2.48 0.61 -12.05
C ALA A 133 3.49 1.76 -12.20
N VAL A 134 3.78 2.52 -11.15
CA VAL A 134 4.84 3.54 -11.16
C VAL A 134 6.20 2.90 -10.92
N GLY A 135 6.29 1.88 -10.07
CA GLY A 135 7.53 1.16 -9.76
C GLY A 135 8.20 0.55 -10.98
N GLN A 136 7.43 0.01 -11.94
CA GLN A 136 7.97 -0.57 -13.17
C GLN A 136 8.74 0.45 -14.06
N SER A 137 8.50 1.75 -13.87
CA SER A 137 9.21 2.79 -14.62
C SER A 137 10.67 2.98 -14.15
N PHE A 138 11.00 2.52 -12.95
CA PHE A 138 12.34 2.56 -12.40
C PHE A 138 13.13 1.35 -12.91
N ARG A 139 14.10 1.59 -13.79
CA ARG A 139 15.00 0.54 -14.30
C ARG A 139 16.16 0.38 -13.33
N PHE A 140 16.12 -0.66 -12.51
CA PHE A 140 17.29 -1.12 -11.77
C PHE A 140 18.07 -2.07 -12.69
N GLY A 141 19.37 -1.82 -12.93
CA GLY A 141 20.20 -2.72 -13.74
C GLY A 141 20.17 -4.15 -13.20
N GLY A 142 19.91 -5.14 -14.07
CA GLY A 142 19.85 -6.56 -13.72
C GLY A 142 21.24 -7.18 -13.50
N ALA A 143 21.39 -8.44 -13.08
CA ALA A 143 20.48 -9.47 -12.59
C ALA A 143 21.23 -10.17 -11.45
N PHE A 144 20.62 -10.39 -10.28
CA PHE A 144 21.27 -10.89 -9.05
C PHE A 144 22.32 -9.96 -8.46
#